data_AF-A0A382ZJ33-F1
#
_entry.id   AF-A0A382ZJ33-F1
#
_cell.length_a   1.000
_cell.length_b   1.000
_cell.length_c   1.000
_cell.angle_alpha   90.00
_cell.angle_beta   90.00
_cell.angle_gamma   90.00
#
_symmetry.space_group_name_H-M   'P 1'
#
loop_
_entity.id
_entity.type
_entity.pdbx_description
1 polymer ?
#
loop_
_entity_poly.entity_id
_entity_poly.type
_entity_poly.pdbx_seq_one_letter_code
_entity_poly.pdbx_strand_id
1 'polypeptide(L)' 'MIQYFKDDASAFDGVKKGTIVDKGVINNEVSNCIYQYLEEKGVKTHFVEQLNDRETLV' A
#
# COMPACT_ATOMS: atom_id res chain seq x y z
N MET A 1 -3.36 -13.13 3.80
CA MET A 1 -2.89 -12.25 4.88
C MET A 1 -3.46 -10.86 4.62
N ILE A 2 -3.72 -10.03 5.64
CA ILE A 2 -4.20 -8.64 5.42
C ILE A 2 -3.02 -7.68 5.53
N GLN A 3 -2.79 -6.89 4.48
CA GLN A 3 -1.84 -5.78 4.51
C GLN A 3 -2.57 -4.49 4.88
N TYR A 4 -2.18 -3.85 5.99
CA TYR A 4 -2.73 -2.58 6.47
C TYR A 4 -1.75 -1.43 6.25
N PHE A 5 -2.20 -0.34 5.62
CA PHE A 5 -1.38 0.82 5.29
C PHE A 5 -1.51 1.93 6.35
N LYS A 6 -0.38 2.20 7.04
CA LYS A 6 -0.28 3.22 8.10
C LYS A 6 0.06 4.61 7.55
N ASP A 7 -0.39 5.61 8.30
CA ASP A 7 -0.02 7.03 8.09
C ASP A 7 1.36 7.38 8.64
N ASP A 8 1.98 6.45 9.37
CA ASP A 8 3.35 6.58 9.85
C ASP A 8 4.32 6.74 8.67
N ALA A 9 5.15 7.75 8.75
CA ALA A 9 6.23 8.03 7.82
C ALA A 9 7.56 8.03 8.58
N SER A 10 8.54 7.34 8.02
CA SER A 10 9.92 7.35 8.50
C SER A 10 10.89 7.66 7.36
N ALA A 11 12.00 8.32 7.68
CA ALA A 11 13.08 8.61 6.75
C ALA A 11 14.43 8.62 7.49
N PHE A 12 15.53 8.56 6.74
CA PHE A 12 16.90 8.55 7.27
C PHE A 12 17.10 7.43 8.31
N ASP A 13 16.84 6.17 7.93
CA ASP A 13 16.92 4.99 8.81
C ASP A 13 16.11 5.13 10.12
N GLY A 14 14.95 5.80 10.01
CA GLY A 14 14.05 6.00 11.13
C GLY A 14 14.47 7.12 12.09
N VAL A 15 15.52 7.88 11.78
CA VAL A 15 15.88 9.10 12.54
C VAL A 15 14.77 10.15 12.45
N LYS A 16 14.15 10.29 11.28
CA LYS A 16 12.99 11.16 11.09
C LYS A 16 11.73 10.33 11.11
N LYS A 17 10.81 10.61 12.03
CA LYS A 17 9.49 9.98 12.15
C LYS A 17 8.41 11.05 12.21
N GLY A 18 7.24 10.73 11.68
CA GLY A 18 6.04 11.56 11.78
C GLY A 18 4.83 10.85 11.22
N THR A 19 3.68 11.52 11.29
CA THR A 19 2.43 11.04 10.70
C THR A 19 2.07 11.97 9.55
N ILE A 20 1.79 11.39 8.38
CA ILE A 20 1.24 12.13 7.25
C ILE A 20 -0.21 11.68 7.11
N VAL A 21 -1.14 12.60 7.38
CA VAL A 21 -2.59 12.32 7.34
C VAL A 21 -2.95 11.73 5.98
N ASP A 22 -3.70 10.63 6.00
CA ASP A 22 -4.20 9.89 4.83
C ASP A 22 -3.14 9.28 3.90
N LYS A 23 -1.86 9.28 4.30
CA LYS A 23 -0.80 8.58 3.56
C LYS A 23 -1.13 7.11 3.33
N GLY A 24 -1.70 6.45 4.34
CA GLY A 24 -2.08 5.04 4.25
C GLY A 24 -3.14 4.78 3.19
N VAL A 25 -4.14 5.67 3.08
CA VAL A 25 -5.21 5.57 2.07
C VAL A 25 -4.64 5.71 0.67
N ILE A 26 -3.86 6.76 0.44
CA ILE A 26 -3.24 7.01 -0.86
C ILE A 26 -2.28 5.88 -1.24
N ASN A 27 -1.47 5.38 -0.29
CA ASN A 27 -0.56 4.28 -0.56
C ASN A 27 -1.32 3.00 -0.94
N ASN A 28 -2.41 2.68 -0.24
CA ASN A 28 -3.22 1.51 -0.54
C ASN A 28 -3.81 1.58 -1.97
N GLU A 29 -4.43 2.71 -2.32
CA GLU A 29 -5.04 2.93 -3.64
C GLU A 29 -3.99 2.88 -4.77
N VAL A 30 -2.88 3.58 -4.62
CA VAL A 30 -1.80 3.62 -5.62
C VAL A 30 -1.15 2.25 -5.77
N SER A 31 -0.87 1.54 -4.68
CA SER A 31 -0.30 0.19 -4.73
C SER A 31 -1.22 -0.79 -5.45
N ASN A 32 -2.52 -0.80 -5.14
CA ASN A 32 -3.49 -1.70 -5.77
C ASN A 32 -3.61 -1.42 -7.29
N CYS A 33 -3.65 -0.16 -7.69
CA CYS A 33 -3.62 0.24 -9.11
C CYS A 33 -2.37 -0.27 -9.83
N ILE A 34 -1.20 -0.14 -9.21
CA ILE A 34 0.06 -0.65 -9.78
C ILE A 34 0.07 -2.18 -9.86
N TYR A 35 -0.43 -2.88 -8.84
CA TYR A 35 -0.50 -4.35 -8.87
C TYR A 35 -1.38 -4.85 -10.01
N GLN A 36 -2.57 -4.27 -10.18
CA GLN A 36 -3.47 -4.61 -11.29
C GLN A 36 -2.80 -4.35 -12.64
N TYR A 37 -2.15 -3.20 -12.82
CA TYR A 37 -1.40 -2.90 -14.04
C TYR A 37 -0.27 -3.91 -14.31
N LEU A 38 0.46 -4.33 -13.28
CA LEU A 38 1.53 -5.33 -13.41
C LEU A 38 0.97 -6.70 -13.83
N GLU A 39 -0.17 -7.11 -13.25
CA GLU A 39 -0.82 -8.38 -13.58
C GLU A 39 -1.38 -8.39 -15.00
N GLU A 40 -1.93 -7.27 -15.48
CA GLU A 40 -2.30 -7.09 -16.89
C GLU A 40 -1.11 -7.27 -17.85
N LYS A 41 0.12 -7.00 -17.38
CA LYS A 41 1.36 -7.21 -18.14
C LYS A 41 2.01 -8.57 -17.88
N GLY A 42 1.36 -9.47 -17.15
CA GLY A 42 1.83 -10.83 -16.88
C GLY A 42 2.85 -10.93 -15.74
N VAL A 43 3.04 -9.87 -14.96
CA VAL A 43 3.89 -9.89 -13.77
C VAL A 43 3.05 -10.32 -12.58
N LYS A 44 3.33 -11.51 -12.02
CA LYS A 44 2.60 -12.02 -10.86
C LYS A 44 2.88 -11.18 -9.62
N THR A 45 1.82 -10.85 -8.89
CA THR A 45 1.93 -10.15 -7.60
C THR A 45 1.30 -11.00 -6.49
N HIS A 46 1.29 -10.46 -5.28
CA HIS A 46 0.59 -11.03 -4.13
C HIS A 46 -0.81 -10.42 -3.95
N PHE A 47 -1.20 -9.45 -4.79
CA PHE A 47 -2.52 -8.81 -4.69
C PHE A 47 -3.64 -9.82 -4.97
N VAL A 48 -4.66 -9.83 -4.12
CA VAL A 48 -5.90 -10.62 -4.33
C VAL A 48 -7.09 -9.69 -4.53
N GLU A 49 -7.35 -8.80 -3.57
CA GLU A 49 -8.44 -7.82 -3.64
C GLU A 49 -8.21 -6.65 -2.67
N GLN A 50 -8.83 -5.50 -2.97
CA GLN A 50 -8.90 -4.37 -2.05
C GLN A 50 -10.13 -4.54 -1.13
N LEU A 51 -9.91 -4.56 0.19
CA LEU A 51 -10.99 -4.77 1.17
C LEU A 51 -11.64 -3.44 1.59
N ASN A 52 -10.82 -2.40 1.75
CA ASN A 52 -11.26 -1.03 2.04
C ASN A 52 -10.14 -0.04 1.72
N ASP A 53 -10.29 1.22 2.12
CA ASP A 53 -9.35 2.30 1.84
C ASP A 53 -7.95 2.09 2.42
N ARG A 54 -7.76 1.19 3.40
CA ARG A 54 -6.47 0.97 4.08
C ARG A 54 -6.00 -0.48 4.09
N GLU A 55 -6.79 -1.41 3.55
CA GLU A 55 -6.55 -2.84 3.64
C GLU A 55 -6.62 -3.53 2.28
N THR A 56 -5.62 -4.37 2.01
CA THR A 56 -5.54 -5.25 0.84
C THR A 56 -5.35 -6.69 1.29
N LEU A 57 -6.10 -7.61 0.69
CA LEU A 57 -5.88 -9.04 0.83
C LEU A 57 -4.72 -9.47 -0.06
N VAL A 58 -3.75 -10.16 0.54
CA VAL A 58 -2.56 -10.69 -0.14
C VAL A 58 -2.21 -12.12 0.22
#